data_AF-A0A0F9BVB6-F1
#
_entry.id   AF-A0A0F9BVB6-F1
#
_cell.length_a   1.000
_cell.length_b   1.000
_cell.length_c   1.000
_cell.angle_alpha   90.00
_cell.angle_beta   90.00
_cell.angle_gamma   90.00
#
_symmetry.space_group_name_H-M   'P 1'
#
loop_
_entity.id
_entity.type
_entity.pdbx_description
1 polymer ?
#
loop_
_entity_poly.entity_id
_entity_poly.type
_entity_poly.pdbx_seq_one_letter_code
_entity_poly.pdbx_strand_id
1 'polypeptide(L)'
;VLAQLVIDRAKKLNKLPVPLLLIDLEAQYSDTIAHAEEIMLLPEVEPYWICLPLALRNAVSCFEPKWQCWDPDAKGKWVRDMPKLCISDEKYFDWFFRNMEFEEFIIEFARWFSKGERTACFIGIRTDESLNRWRTIFAMQTKKITFRDNQWTTLVKATKEPVYNCYPIYDWKVSDIWKCVYDQQFAYNRIYDKMYLAGRSVHDQRICQPYGDDQRKGLDLFHLCEPETWFKVVNRVAGANFGALYKGQRILGNQKVHLPPGHTKHYQGVY
;
A
#
# COMPACT_ATOMS: atom_id res chain seq x y z
N VAL A 1 -12.54 -4.63 5.73
CA VAL A 1 -12.61 -5.27 7.08
C VAL A 1 -12.16 -4.33 8.20
N LEU A 2 -10.87 -4.08 8.43
CA LEU A 2 -10.43 -3.33 9.63
C LEU A 2 -11.11 -1.95 9.78
N ALA A 3 -11.17 -1.16 8.71
CA ALA A 3 -11.84 0.15 8.75
C ALA A 3 -13.31 0.03 9.19
N GLN A 4 -14.07 -0.91 8.62
CA GLN A 4 -15.47 -1.16 8.97
C GLN A 4 -15.63 -1.67 10.41
N LEU A 5 -14.74 -2.54 10.89
CA LEU A 5 -14.73 -2.96 12.32
C LEU A 5 -14.51 -1.78 13.27
N VAL A 6 -13.59 -0.86 12.92
CA VAL A 6 -13.32 0.34 13.71
C VAL A 6 -14.53 1.28 13.69
N ILE A 7 -15.17 1.48 12.54
CA ILE A 7 -16.40 2.26 12.39
C ILE A 7 -17.52 1.68 13.28
N ASP A 8 -17.78 0.37 13.21
CA ASP A 8 -18.79 -0.30 14.04
C ASP A 8 -18.51 -0.13 15.53
N ARG A 9 -17.24 -0.25 15.92
CA ARG A 9 -16.85 -0.06 17.32
C ARG A 9 -16.99 1.40 17.75
N ALA A 10 -16.59 2.35 16.92
CA ALA A 10 -16.71 3.78 17.21
C ALA A 10 -18.18 4.20 17.33
N LYS A 11 -19.07 3.64 16.50
CA LYS A 11 -20.53 3.81 16.60
C LYS A 11 -21.07 3.38 17.95
N LYS A 12 -20.71 2.17 18.42
CA LYS A 12 -21.09 1.65 19.75
C LYS A 12 -20.55 2.49 20.91
N LEU A 13 -19.46 3.22 20.69
CA LEU A 13 -18.82 4.07 21.70
C LEU A 13 -19.24 5.55 21.61
N ASN A 14 -20.11 5.92 20.66
CA ASN A 14 -20.43 7.32 20.34
C ASN A 14 -19.18 8.16 20.07
N LYS A 15 -18.26 7.63 19.25
CA LYS A 15 -16.97 8.23 18.87
C LYS A 15 -16.83 8.43 17.35
N LEU A 16 -17.95 8.59 16.66
CA LEU A 16 -17.97 8.95 15.24
C LEU A 16 -17.79 10.46 15.05
N PRO A 17 -17.30 10.92 13.89
CA PRO A 17 -16.78 10.12 12.77
C PRO A 17 -15.38 9.53 13.04
N VAL A 18 -14.99 8.51 12.28
CA VAL A 18 -13.65 7.89 12.33
C VAL A 18 -12.74 8.52 11.27
N PRO A 19 -11.62 9.14 11.67
CA PRO A 19 -10.59 9.60 10.74
C PRO A 19 -9.99 8.44 9.96
N LEU A 20 -10.04 8.51 8.62
CA LEU A 20 -9.50 7.48 7.73
C LEU A 20 -8.55 8.08 6.71
N LEU A 21 -7.28 7.64 6.75
CA LEU A 21 -6.24 8.02 5.81
C LEU A 21 -6.19 7.03 4.64
N LEU A 22 -6.27 7.55 3.42
CA LEU A 22 -5.93 6.83 2.18
C LEU A 22 -4.89 7.63 1.42
N ILE A 23 -3.74 7.02 1.22
CA ILE A 23 -2.72 7.57 0.32
C ILE A 23 -2.92 6.95 -1.05
N ASP A 24 -3.31 7.80 -1.97
CA ASP A 24 -3.60 7.43 -3.33
C ASP A 24 -2.33 7.51 -4.19
N LEU A 25 -1.84 6.36 -4.61
CA LEU A 25 -0.61 6.22 -5.40
C LEU A 25 -0.87 6.24 -6.92
N GLU A 26 -1.99 6.80 -7.36
CA GLU A 26 -2.42 6.99 -8.76
C GLU A 26 -2.81 5.69 -9.49
N ALA A 27 -1.92 4.70 -9.52
CA ALA A 27 -2.01 3.52 -10.36
C ALA A 27 -2.60 2.27 -9.64
N GLN A 28 -3.59 2.45 -8.78
CA GLN A 28 -4.39 1.32 -8.26
C GLN A 28 -5.53 0.95 -9.21
N TYR A 29 -6.04 -0.28 -9.08
CA TYR A 29 -7.21 -0.76 -9.85
C TYR A 29 -8.44 0.13 -9.64
N SER A 30 -9.22 0.30 -10.70
CA SER A 30 -10.48 1.06 -10.68
C SER A 30 -11.46 0.50 -9.63
N ASP A 31 -11.59 -0.82 -9.49
CA ASP A 31 -12.42 -1.42 -8.43
C ASP A 31 -11.91 -1.10 -7.01
N THR A 32 -10.58 -0.93 -6.86
CA THR A 32 -9.98 -0.54 -5.59
C THR A 32 -10.33 0.89 -5.24
N ILE A 33 -10.32 1.77 -6.23
CA ILE A 33 -10.71 3.18 -6.06
C ILE A 33 -12.22 3.31 -5.81
N ALA A 34 -13.05 2.55 -6.52
CA ALA A 34 -14.49 2.52 -6.28
C ALA A 34 -14.84 2.05 -4.86
N HIS A 35 -14.18 0.98 -4.37
CA HIS A 35 -14.38 0.53 -2.99
C HIS A 35 -13.82 1.52 -1.96
N ALA A 36 -12.69 2.16 -2.25
CA ALA A 36 -12.16 3.22 -1.39
C ALA A 36 -13.14 4.40 -1.29
N GLU A 37 -13.73 4.82 -2.41
CA GLU A 37 -14.75 5.87 -2.46
C GLU A 37 -16.01 5.49 -1.68
N GLU A 38 -16.51 4.26 -1.84
CA GLU A 38 -17.64 3.72 -1.07
C GLU A 38 -17.44 3.87 0.44
N ILE A 39 -16.24 3.54 0.95
CA ILE A 39 -15.92 3.65 2.38
C ILE A 39 -15.69 5.11 2.80
N MET A 40 -14.99 5.90 1.99
CA MET A 40 -14.67 7.31 2.29
C MET A 40 -15.89 8.22 2.31
N LEU A 41 -16.95 7.85 1.58
CA LEU A 41 -18.22 8.59 1.53
C LEU A 41 -19.18 8.24 2.66
N LEU A 42 -18.86 7.26 3.51
CA LEU A 42 -19.71 6.93 4.66
C LEU A 42 -19.80 8.13 5.61
N PRO A 43 -21.00 8.47 6.12
CA PRO A 43 -21.16 9.58 7.06
C PRO A 43 -20.43 9.33 8.40
N GLU A 44 -20.12 8.06 8.69
CA GLU A 44 -19.32 7.66 9.83
C GLU A 44 -17.80 7.91 9.68
N VAL A 45 -17.33 8.39 8.53
CA VAL A 45 -15.91 8.57 8.22
C VAL A 45 -15.56 10.05 8.07
N GLU A 46 -14.42 10.45 8.62
CA GLU A 46 -13.76 11.71 8.31
C GLU A 46 -12.62 11.42 7.33
N PRO A 47 -12.79 11.72 6.03
CA PRO A 47 -11.88 11.24 5.00
C PRO A 47 -10.62 12.11 4.87
N TYR A 48 -9.47 11.47 4.88
CA TYR A 48 -8.17 12.03 4.48
C TYR A 48 -7.69 11.29 3.23
N TRP A 49 -8.22 11.66 2.07
CA TRP A 49 -7.83 11.06 0.78
C TRP A 49 -6.73 11.89 0.13
N ILE A 50 -5.50 11.40 0.13
CA ILE A 50 -4.32 12.15 -0.30
C ILE A 50 -3.96 11.82 -1.74
N CYS A 51 -4.00 12.81 -2.63
CA CYS A 51 -3.53 12.75 -4.02
C CYS A 51 -2.41 13.77 -4.25
N LEU A 52 -1.33 13.64 -3.48
CA LEU A 52 -0.17 14.52 -3.53
C LEU A 52 1.00 13.88 -4.28
N PRO A 53 1.92 14.69 -4.85
CA PRO A 53 3.02 14.19 -5.65
C PRO A 53 4.14 13.58 -4.79
N LEU A 54 3.97 12.31 -4.41
CA LEU A 54 4.92 11.55 -3.58
C LEU A 54 5.94 10.78 -4.42
N ALA A 55 7.18 10.76 -3.95
CA ALA A 55 8.24 9.94 -4.52
C ALA A 55 8.01 8.47 -4.16
N LEU A 56 8.09 7.61 -5.18
CA LEU A 56 7.89 6.18 -5.06
C LEU A 56 8.99 5.44 -5.81
N ARG A 57 9.33 4.26 -5.31
CA ARG A 57 10.26 3.38 -5.99
C ARG A 57 9.66 2.84 -7.30
N ASN A 58 10.51 2.76 -8.32
CA ASN A 58 10.25 2.07 -9.58
C ASN A 58 11.17 0.85 -9.70
N ALA A 59 10.69 -0.33 -9.29
CA ALA A 59 11.40 -1.60 -9.48
C ALA A 59 11.40 -2.09 -10.95
N VAL A 60 10.65 -1.37 -11.81
CA VAL A 60 10.70 -1.27 -13.28
C VAL A 60 12.02 -1.35 -13.99
N SER A 61 12.91 -0.53 -13.47
CA SER A 61 13.89 0.16 -14.30
C SER A 61 15.13 0.41 -13.48
N CYS A 62 16.26 -0.04 -13.99
CA CYS A 62 17.55 0.30 -13.44
C CYS A 62 17.98 1.74 -13.82
N PHE A 63 17.34 2.34 -14.84
CA PHE A 63 17.67 3.68 -15.34
C PHE A 63 16.83 4.77 -14.69
N GLU A 64 15.56 4.47 -14.40
CA GLU A 64 14.62 5.36 -13.72
C GLU A 64 14.09 4.64 -12.47
N PRO A 65 14.89 4.56 -11.38
CA PRO A 65 14.57 3.75 -10.20
C PRO A 65 13.53 4.40 -9.28
N LYS A 66 13.08 5.62 -9.60
CA LYS A 66 12.03 6.36 -8.90
C LYS A 66 11.05 6.95 -9.91
N TRP A 67 9.82 7.14 -9.46
CA TRP A 67 8.78 7.88 -10.14
C TRP A 67 7.94 8.63 -9.10
N GLN A 68 7.12 9.57 -9.54
CA GLN A 68 6.25 10.34 -8.66
C GLN A 68 4.79 10.08 -9.04
N CYS A 69 3.96 9.62 -8.11
CA CYS A 69 2.52 9.55 -8.33
C CYS A 69 1.94 10.97 -8.39
N TRP A 70 0.84 11.20 -9.11
CA TRP A 70 0.19 12.51 -9.21
C TRP A 70 1.11 13.68 -9.58
N ASP A 71 2.19 13.38 -10.30
CA ASP A 71 3.16 14.38 -10.74
C ASP A 71 2.49 15.39 -11.69
N PRO A 72 2.38 16.69 -11.32
CA PRO A 72 1.71 17.69 -12.14
C PRO A 72 2.42 17.90 -13.49
N ASP A 73 3.73 17.68 -13.57
CA ASP A 73 4.52 17.82 -14.80
C ASP A 73 4.31 16.63 -15.75
N ALA A 74 3.79 15.51 -15.24
CA ALA A 74 3.47 14.30 -15.99
C ALA A 74 1.96 14.05 -16.13
N LYS A 75 1.11 15.09 -15.97
CA LYS A 75 -0.35 14.95 -15.99
C LYS A 75 -0.90 14.22 -17.23
N GLY A 76 -0.31 14.43 -18.40
CA GLY A 76 -0.70 13.74 -19.64
C GLY A 76 -0.45 12.22 -19.64
N LYS A 77 0.32 11.71 -18.68
CA LYS A 77 0.64 10.28 -18.51
C LYS A 77 -0.10 9.64 -17.34
N TRP A 78 -0.93 10.38 -16.60
CA TRP A 78 -1.62 9.83 -15.44
C TRP A 78 -2.50 8.64 -15.80
N VAL A 79 -2.53 7.65 -14.92
CA VAL A 79 -3.30 6.42 -15.14
C VAL A 79 -4.81 6.68 -15.09
N ARG A 80 -5.24 7.67 -14.30
CA ARG A 80 -6.63 8.09 -14.15
C ARG A 80 -6.73 9.52 -13.62
N ASP A 81 -7.94 10.04 -13.57
CA ASP A 81 -8.23 11.33 -12.95
C ASP A 81 -8.23 11.25 -11.42
N MET A 82 -7.96 12.38 -10.79
CA MET A 82 -8.06 12.52 -9.34
C MET A 82 -9.52 12.39 -8.87
N PRO A 83 -9.77 11.71 -7.75
CA PRO A 83 -11.08 11.69 -7.10
C PRO A 83 -11.48 13.09 -6.64
N LYS A 84 -12.78 13.41 -6.65
CA LYS A 84 -13.27 14.76 -6.33
C LYS A 84 -13.00 15.20 -4.89
N LEU A 85 -13.00 14.25 -3.94
CA LEU A 85 -12.85 14.50 -2.51
C LEU A 85 -11.39 14.47 -2.03
N CYS A 86 -10.43 14.35 -2.94
CA CYS A 86 -9.04 14.25 -2.55
C CYS A 86 -8.42 15.60 -2.17
N ILE A 87 -7.49 15.54 -1.22
CA ILE A 87 -6.52 16.59 -0.93
C ILE A 87 -5.42 16.49 -2.00
N SER A 88 -5.43 17.45 -2.92
CA SER A 88 -4.49 17.55 -4.04
C SER A 88 -3.70 18.86 -4.07
N ASP A 89 -4.04 19.83 -3.22
CA ASP A 89 -3.26 21.05 -3.05
C ASP A 89 -2.00 20.75 -2.24
N GLU A 90 -0.83 20.91 -2.86
CA GLU A 90 0.48 20.76 -2.20
C GLU A 90 0.65 21.69 -1.00
N LYS A 91 -0.13 22.79 -0.91
CA LYS A 91 -0.12 23.72 0.22
C LYS A 91 -1.08 23.37 1.34
N TYR A 92 -1.85 22.28 1.23
CA TYR A 92 -2.79 21.88 2.27
C TYR A 92 -2.07 21.58 3.61
N PHE A 93 -0.87 21.01 3.53
CA PHE A 93 -0.01 20.77 4.67
C PHE A 93 1.23 21.65 4.59
N ASP A 94 1.46 22.49 5.61
CA ASP A 94 2.64 23.38 5.64
C ASP A 94 3.98 22.63 5.69
N TRP A 95 3.96 21.36 6.06
CA TRP A 95 5.13 20.47 6.12
C TRP A 95 5.32 19.63 4.85
N PHE A 96 4.35 19.58 3.95
CA PHE A 96 4.49 18.82 2.71
C PHE A 96 5.44 19.54 1.75
N PHE A 97 6.25 18.76 1.07
CA PHE A 97 7.03 19.23 -0.07
C PHE A 97 6.98 18.19 -1.18
N ARG A 98 6.99 18.66 -2.42
CA ARG A 98 6.98 17.81 -3.59
C ARG A 98 8.16 16.85 -3.56
N ASN A 99 7.94 15.59 -3.96
CA ASN A 99 8.94 14.53 -3.97
C ASN A 99 9.33 14.03 -2.57
N MET A 100 8.52 14.32 -1.55
CA MET A 100 8.55 13.62 -0.26
C MET A 100 8.30 12.12 -0.47
N GLU A 101 9.08 11.28 0.22
CA GLU A 101 8.89 9.83 0.18
C GLU A 101 7.63 9.43 0.96
N PHE A 102 6.98 8.34 0.54
CA PHE A 102 5.78 7.82 1.21
C PHE A 102 5.99 7.58 2.72
N GLU A 103 7.13 7.01 3.10
CA GLU A 103 7.45 6.71 4.49
C GLU A 103 7.60 7.99 5.33
N GLU A 104 8.15 9.06 4.75
CA GLU A 104 8.28 10.36 5.42
C GLU A 104 6.90 11.01 5.60
N PHE A 105 6.06 10.97 4.55
CA PHE A 105 4.70 11.49 4.61
C PHE A 105 3.88 10.86 5.74
N ILE A 106 3.94 9.53 5.91
CA ILE A 106 3.21 8.84 6.98
C ILE A 106 3.64 9.32 8.37
N ILE A 107 4.94 9.59 8.57
CA ILE A 107 5.46 10.08 9.85
C ILE A 107 4.99 11.51 10.13
N GLU A 108 5.11 12.40 9.14
CA GLU A 108 4.70 13.80 9.31
C GLU A 108 3.17 13.94 9.41
N PHE A 109 2.40 13.17 8.64
CA PHE A 109 0.94 13.10 8.81
C PHE A 109 0.57 12.66 10.22
N ALA A 110 1.20 11.62 10.74
CA ALA A 110 0.90 11.12 12.08
C ALA A 110 1.27 12.13 13.19
N ARG A 111 2.36 12.89 13.02
CA ARG A 111 2.74 13.99 13.93
C ARG A 111 1.74 15.14 13.85
N TRP A 112 1.39 15.57 12.64
CA TRP A 112 0.44 16.65 12.40
C TRP A 112 -0.95 16.31 12.95
N PHE A 113 -1.43 15.10 12.68
CA PHE A 113 -2.75 14.62 13.11
C PHE A 113 -2.85 14.47 14.63
N SER A 114 -1.78 14.00 15.29
CA SER A 114 -1.81 13.75 16.73
C SER A 114 -1.92 15.02 17.56
N LYS A 115 -1.42 16.17 17.07
CA LYS A 115 -1.37 17.45 17.79
C LYS A 115 -0.72 17.32 19.18
N GLY A 116 0.25 16.41 19.32
CA GLY A 116 0.92 16.08 20.58
C GLY A 116 0.12 15.16 21.52
N GLU A 117 -1.13 14.83 21.16
CA GLU A 117 -1.98 13.94 21.94
C GLU A 117 -1.68 12.47 21.65
N ARG A 118 -1.95 11.65 22.66
CA ARG A 118 -1.77 10.20 22.53
C ARG A 118 -2.70 9.66 21.45
N THR A 119 -2.10 9.11 20.39
CA THR A 119 -2.82 8.74 19.16
C THR A 119 -2.44 7.33 18.72
N ALA A 120 -3.40 6.59 18.16
CA ALA A 120 -3.19 5.25 17.65
C ALA A 120 -3.58 5.15 16.18
N CYS A 121 -2.65 4.72 15.32
CA CYS A 121 -2.89 4.39 13.92
C CYS A 121 -3.22 2.89 13.79
N PHE A 122 -4.43 2.58 13.31
CA PHE A 122 -4.90 1.21 13.15
C PHE A 122 -4.49 0.66 11.77
N ILE A 123 -3.72 -0.42 11.76
CA ILE A 123 -3.13 -0.97 10.53
C ILE A 123 -3.54 -2.44 10.36
N GLY A 124 -4.04 -2.78 9.18
CA GLY A 124 -4.53 -4.11 8.82
C GLY A 124 -3.45 -5.13 8.46
N ILE A 125 -2.27 -5.07 9.08
CA ILE A 125 -1.21 -6.07 8.87
C ILE A 125 -1.60 -7.38 9.56
N ARG A 126 -1.40 -8.51 8.86
CA ARG A 126 -1.58 -9.86 9.42
C ARG A 126 -0.29 -10.66 9.32
N THR A 127 0.03 -11.42 10.36
CA THR A 127 1.26 -12.21 10.44
C THR A 127 1.27 -13.41 9.48
N ASP A 128 0.09 -13.93 9.15
CA ASP A 128 -0.16 -14.94 8.12
C ASP A 128 0.28 -14.49 6.71
N GLU A 129 0.50 -13.19 6.49
CA GLU A 129 0.90 -12.67 5.18
C GLU A 129 2.40 -12.77 4.88
N SER A 130 3.28 -12.71 5.89
CA SER A 130 4.73 -12.93 5.73
C SER A 130 5.50 -13.00 7.06
N LEU A 131 6.67 -13.64 7.02
CA LEU A 131 7.62 -13.65 8.15
C LEU A 131 8.06 -12.23 8.56
N ASN A 132 8.20 -11.31 7.61
CA ASN A 132 8.53 -9.91 7.91
C ASN A 132 7.42 -9.23 8.71
N ARG A 133 6.15 -9.48 8.38
CA ARG A 133 5.01 -8.97 9.16
C ARG A 133 4.95 -9.62 10.54
N TRP A 134 5.19 -10.92 10.64
CA TRP A 134 5.34 -11.59 11.95
C TRP A 134 6.43 -10.92 12.78
N ARG A 135 7.60 -10.64 12.19
CA ARG A 135 8.68 -9.90 12.85
C ARG A 135 8.26 -8.49 13.26
N THR A 136 7.48 -7.75 12.48
CA THR A 136 6.99 -6.41 12.86
C THR A 136 6.14 -6.45 14.14
N ILE A 137 5.30 -7.48 14.29
CA ILE A 137 4.41 -7.65 15.45
C ILE A 137 5.16 -8.21 16.64
N PHE A 138 5.86 -9.33 16.45
CA PHE A 138 6.50 -10.11 17.49
C PHE A 138 7.98 -9.78 17.68
N ALA A 139 8.47 -8.69 17.08
CA ALA A 139 9.88 -8.32 17.09
C ALA A 139 10.52 -8.60 18.45
N MET A 140 11.47 -9.54 18.48
CA MET A 140 12.42 -9.81 19.56
C MET A 140 13.38 -8.62 19.79
N GLN A 141 12.95 -7.40 19.49
CA GLN A 141 13.70 -6.20 19.79
C GLN A 141 13.45 -5.86 21.24
N THR A 142 14.47 -6.03 22.07
CA THR A 142 14.57 -5.53 23.46
C THR A 142 14.29 -4.03 23.62
N LYS A 143 13.96 -3.32 22.53
CA LYS A 143 13.73 -1.86 22.43
C LYS A 143 12.33 -1.48 21.93
N LYS A 144 11.43 -2.44 21.69
CA LYS A 144 10.03 -2.15 21.32
C LYS A 144 9.31 -1.52 22.52
N ILE A 145 8.68 -0.38 22.30
CA ILE A 145 7.84 0.27 23.31
C ILE A 145 6.39 0.04 22.90
N THR A 146 5.64 -0.65 23.75
CA THR A 146 4.24 -1.00 23.56
C THR A 146 3.34 -0.02 24.31
N PHE A 147 2.06 0.01 23.93
CA PHE A 147 1.02 0.68 24.70
C PHE A 147 0.37 -0.32 25.66
N ARG A 148 0.51 -0.09 26.98
CA ARG A 148 -0.04 -0.95 28.04
C ARG A 148 0.33 -2.43 27.86
N ASP A 149 1.59 -2.70 27.57
CA ASP A 149 2.14 -4.05 27.37
C ASP A 149 1.51 -4.88 26.23
N ASN A 150 0.68 -4.26 25.39
CA ASN A 150 0.06 -4.92 24.24
C ASN A 150 1.08 -5.12 23.11
N GLN A 151 1.47 -6.36 22.86
CA GLN A 151 2.46 -6.70 21.82
C GLN A 151 2.00 -6.35 20.40
N TRP A 152 0.71 -6.24 20.15
CA TRP A 152 0.16 -5.78 18.87
C TRP A 152 0.18 -4.25 18.71
N THR A 153 0.91 -3.53 19.58
CA THR A 153 1.12 -2.08 19.50
C THR A 153 2.60 -1.72 19.50
N THR A 154 2.97 -0.63 18.81
CA THR A 154 4.36 -0.16 18.75
C THR A 154 4.40 1.36 18.69
N LEU A 155 5.16 2.01 19.58
CA LEU A 155 5.45 3.45 19.53
C LEU A 155 6.23 3.80 18.25
N VAL A 156 5.74 4.79 17.51
CA VAL A 156 6.37 5.31 16.30
C VAL A 156 7.38 6.39 16.69
N LYS A 157 8.58 5.96 17.12
CA LYS A 157 9.63 6.85 17.65
C LYS A 157 10.00 8.02 16.73
N ALA A 158 9.91 7.84 15.41
CA ALA A 158 10.21 8.87 14.43
C ALA A 158 9.29 10.10 14.51
N THR A 159 8.06 9.93 15.01
CA THR A 159 7.14 11.07 15.22
C THR A 159 7.62 11.99 16.33
N LYS A 160 8.40 11.46 17.30
CA LYS A 160 8.73 12.10 18.60
C LYS A 160 7.50 12.45 19.45
N GLU A 161 6.34 11.93 19.09
CA GLU A 161 5.05 12.14 19.76
C GLU A 161 4.53 10.81 20.34
N PRO A 162 3.53 10.82 21.24
CA PRO A 162 2.91 9.60 21.77
C PRO A 162 1.99 8.90 20.76
N VAL A 163 2.52 8.61 19.56
CA VAL A 163 1.82 7.96 18.44
C VAL A 163 2.20 6.48 18.37
N TYR A 164 1.20 5.62 18.31
CA TYR A 164 1.38 4.17 18.26
C TYR A 164 0.77 3.58 16.99
N ASN A 165 1.46 2.64 16.37
CA ASN A 165 0.83 1.73 15.41
C ASN A 165 0.16 0.58 16.17
N CYS A 166 -1.07 0.25 15.80
CA CYS A 166 -1.91 -0.77 16.40
C CYS A 166 -2.36 -1.78 15.34
N TYR A 167 -2.16 -3.07 15.60
CA TYR A 167 -2.40 -4.14 14.64
C TYR A 167 -3.46 -5.12 15.17
N PRO A 168 -4.73 -4.74 15.32
CA PRO A 168 -5.70 -5.53 16.09
C PRO A 168 -6.15 -6.85 15.44
N ILE A 169 -5.87 -7.04 14.15
CA ILE A 169 -6.20 -8.27 13.40
C ILE A 169 -4.94 -9.08 13.04
N TYR A 170 -3.83 -8.87 13.75
CA TYR A 170 -2.52 -9.42 13.39
C TYR A 170 -2.47 -10.93 13.29
N ASP A 171 -3.32 -11.64 14.04
CA ASP A 171 -3.40 -13.09 14.12
C ASP A 171 -4.48 -13.69 13.20
N TRP A 172 -5.24 -12.85 12.48
CA TRP A 172 -6.27 -13.31 11.56
C TRP A 172 -5.68 -13.94 10.30
N LYS A 173 -6.25 -15.07 9.90
CA LYS A 173 -5.98 -15.73 8.61
C LYS A 173 -6.87 -15.14 7.52
N VAL A 174 -6.52 -15.45 6.26
CA VAL A 174 -7.35 -15.02 5.12
C VAL A 174 -8.79 -15.56 5.20
N SER A 175 -8.98 -16.76 5.75
CA SER A 175 -10.30 -17.34 5.99
C SER A 175 -11.12 -16.52 6.99
N ASP A 176 -10.47 -15.97 8.03
CA ASP A 176 -11.15 -15.16 9.06
C ASP A 176 -11.60 -13.82 8.46
N ILE A 177 -10.80 -13.25 7.56
CA ILE A 177 -11.15 -12.03 6.81
C ILE A 177 -12.40 -12.28 5.96
N TRP A 178 -12.42 -13.32 5.14
CA TRP A 178 -13.57 -13.63 4.28
C TRP A 178 -14.80 -14.06 5.07
N LYS A 179 -14.62 -14.82 6.16
CA LYS A 179 -15.70 -15.15 7.09
C LYS A 179 -16.29 -13.88 7.72
N CYS A 180 -15.46 -12.93 8.15
CA CYS A 180 -15.93 -11.67 8.70
C CYS A 180 -16.69 -10.84 7.66
N VAL A 181 -16.20 -10.76 6.42
CA VAL A 181 -16.91 -10.10 5.31
C VAL A 181 -18.31 -10.71 5.13
N TYR A 182 -18.39 -12.05 5.11
CA TYR A 182 -19.66 -12.76 4.99
C TYR A 182 -20.57 -12.54 6.21
N ASP A 183 -20.08 -12.78 7.42
CA ASP A 183 -20.90 -12.73 8.65
C ASP A 183 -21.40 -11.30 8.94
N GLN A 184 -20.59 -10.28 8.67
CA GLN A 184 -20.94 -8.88 8.94
C GLN A 184 -21.56 -8.17 7.73
N GLN A 185 -21.64 -8.84 6.57
CA GLN A 185 -22.08 -8.24 5.32
C GLN A 185 -21.29 -6.97 4.95
N PHE A 186 -19.98 -6.99 5.24
CA PHE A 186 -19.11 -5.85 4.95
C PHE A 186 -18.90 -5.67 3.45
N ALA A 187 -18.83 -4.42 3.03
CA ALA A 187 -18.39 -4.08 1.68
C ALA A 187 -16.95 -4.56 1.47
N TYR A 188 -16.64 -5.02 0.26
CA TYR A 188 -15.31 -5.48 -0.11
C TYR A 188 -14.96 -5.08 -1.54
N ASN A 189 -13.65 -5.05 -1.82
CA ASN A 189 -13.12 -4.65 -3.11
C ASN A 189 -13.41 -5.72 -4.18
N ARG A 190 -14.15 -5.33 -5.23
CA ARG A 190 -14.58 -6.23 -6.31
C ARG A 190 -13.46 -6.74 -7.19
N ILE A 191 -12.26 -6.17 -7.10
CA ILE A 191 -11.09 -6.73 -7.79
C ILE A 191 -10.82 -8.18 -7.38
N TYR A 192 -11.17 -8.57 -6.15
CA TYR A 192 -10.99 -9.93 -5.67
C TYR A 192 -11.87 -10.94 -6.42
N ASP A 193 -13.06 -10.53 -6.86
CA ASP A 193 -13.93 -11.34 -7.71
C ASP A 193 -13.25 -11.56 -9.08
N LYS A 194 -12.70 -10.49 -9.67
CA LYS A 194 -11.96 -10.58 -10.94
C LYS A 194 -10.71 -11.44 -10.82
N MET A 195 -9.94 -11.31 -9.73
CA MET A 195 -8.78 -12.16 -9.48
C MET A 195 -9.17 -13.63 -9.31
N TYR A 196 -10.29 -13.92 -8.65
CA TYR A 196 -10.82 -15.27 -8.54
C TYR A 196 -11.18 -15.85 -9.91
N LEU A 197 -11.89 -15.09 -10.74
CA LEU A 197 -12.22 -15.48 -12.12
C LEU A 197 -10.98 -15.66 -12.99
N ALA A 198 -9.91 -14.90 -12.73
CA ALA A 198 -8.59 -15.08 -13.33
C ALA A 198 -7.80 -16.28 -12.76
N GLY A 199 -8.43 -17.14 -11.95
CA GLY A 199 -7.85 -18.37 -11.41
C GLY A 199 -6.93 -18.17 -10.20
N ARG A 200 -6.96 -17.01 -9.54
CA ARG A 200 -6.19 -16.80 -8.30
C ARG A 200 -6.93 -17.37 -7.09
N SER A 201 -6.21 -18.17 -6.32
CA SER A 201 -6.68 -18.62 -5.00
C SER A 201 -6.81 -17.41 -4.05
N VAL A 202 -7.70 -17.50 -3.07
CA VAL A 202 -7.86 -16.46 -2.03
C VAL A 202 -6.56 -16.16 -1.26
N HIS A 203 -5.62 -17.12 -1.21
CA HIS A 203 -4.32 -16.95 -0.56
C HIS A 203 -3.33 -16.12 -1.41
N ASP A 204 -3.53 -16.08 -2.72
CA ASP A 204 -2.69 -15.39 -3.69
C ASP A 204 -3.26 -14.03 -4.15
N GLN A 205 -4.46 -13.69 -3.71
CA GLN A 205 -5.14 -12.43 -3.99
C GLN A 205 -4.54 -11.29 -3.17
N ARG A 206 -3.44 -10.72 -3.67
CA ARG A 206 -2.78 -9.55 -3.07
C ARG A 206 -2.76 -8.40 -4.05
N ILE A 207 -3.16 -7.23 -3.57
CA ILE A 207 -3.04 -5.96 -4.28
C ILE A 207 -1.75 -5.30 -3.82
N CYS A 208 -0.93 -4.85 -4.76
CA CYS A 208 0.27 -4.07 -4.50
C CYS A 208 0.34 -2.95 -5.53
N GLN A 209 1.10 -1.90 -5.23
CA GLN A 209 1.45 -0.87 -6.20
C GLN A 209 2.12 -1.53 -7.43
N PRO A 210 1.74 -1.16 -8.66
CA PRO A 210 2.20 -1.84 -9.88
C PRO A 210 3.71 -1.74 -10.15
N TYR A 211 4.42 -0.82 -9.48
CA TYR A 211 5.85 -0.57 -9.69
C TYR A 211 6.75 -0.86 -8.47
N GLY A 212 6.18 -1.40 -7.39
CA GLY A 212 6.93 -1.78 -6.19
C GLY A 212 7.68 -3.12 -6.33
N ASP A 213 8.46 -3.48 -5.32
CA ASP A 213 9.36 -4.66 -5.35
C ASP A 213 8.65 -6.02 -5.57
N ASP A 214 7.39 -6.14 -5.17
CA ASP A 214 6.56 -7.35 -5.37
C ASP A 214 6.01 -7.46 -6.82
N GLN A 215 6.57 -6.67 -7.73
CA GLN A 215 6.08 -6.36 -9.07
C GLN A 215 5.71 -7.54 -9.96
N ARG A 216 6.44 -8.66 -9.84
CA ARG A 216 6.30 -9.79 -10.77
C ARG A 216 4.92 -10.42 -10.73
N LYS A 217 4.13 -10.21 -9.67
CA LYS A 217 2.76 -10.70 -9.58
C LYS A 217 1.72 -9.64 -9.98
N GLY A 218 2.01 -8.36 -9.74
CA GLY A 218 1.05 -7.25 -9.87
C GLY A 218 0.70 -6.86 -11.30
N LEU A 219 1.68 -6.54 -12.15
CA LEU A 219 1.44 -6.07 -13.53
C LEU A 219 0.72 -7.10 -14.40
N ASP A 220 1.00 -8.38 -14.20
CA ASP A 220 0.32 -9.49 -14.90
C ASP A 220 -1.18 -9.57 -14.57
N LEU A 221 -1.57 -9.19 -13.35
CA LEU A 221 -2.99 -9.20 -13.00
C LEU A 221 -3.74 -8.01 -13.58
N PHE A 222 -3.06 -6.88 -13.84
CA PHE A 222 -3.67 -5.73 -14.50
C PHE A 222 -4.19 -6.07 -15.90
N HIS A 223 -3.42 -6.78 -16.73
CA HIS A 223 -3.91 -7.12 -18.06
C HIS A 223 -5.11 -8.10 -18.03
N LEU A 224 -5.22 -8.94 -16.99
CA LEU A 224 -6.33 -9.90 -16.85
C LEU A 224 -7.57 -9.25 -16.23
N CYS A 225 -7.39 -8.38 -15.24
CA CYS A 225 -8.49 -7.85 -14.42
C CYS A 225 -8.98 -6.46 -14.89
N GLU A 226 -8.12 -5.70 -15.56
CA GLU A 226 -8.40 -4.32 -15.98
C GLU A 226 -7.65 -3.96 -17.29
N PRO A 227 -7.92 -4.69 -18.40
CA PRO A 227 -7.23 -4.49 -19.68
C PRO A 227 -7.36 -3.08 -20.25
N GLU A 228 -8.43 -2.36 -19.92
CA GLU A 228 -8.69 -0.98 -20.34
C GLU A 228 -7.69 0.03 -19.77
N THR A 229 -7.20 -0.21 -18.55
CA THR A 229 -6.26 0.68 -17.85
C THR A 229 -4.81 0.23 -18.06
N TRP A 230 -4.61 -0.99 -18.57
CA TRP A 230 -3.30 -1.61 -18.81
C TRP A 230 -2.35 -0.69 -19.58
N PHE A 231 -2.80 -0.14 -20.72
CA PHE A 231 -1.95 0.70 -21.56
C PHE A 231 -1.44 1.93 -20.80
N LYS A 232 -2.29 2.55 -19.97
CA LYS A 232 -1.88 3.72 -19.17
C LYS A 232 -0.89 3.32 -18.07
N VAL A 233 -1.13 2.21 -17.37
CA VAL A 233 -0.23 1.67 -16.34
C VAL A 233 1.15 1.37 -16.93
N VAL A 234 1.21 0.77 -18.12
CA VAL A 234 2.48 0.41 -18.76
C VAL A 234 3.24 1.63 -19.30
N ASN A 235 2.53 2.65 -19.77
CA ASN A 235 3.16 3.88 -20.26
C ASN A 235 3.55 4.87 -19.16
N ARG A 236 3.12 4.63 -17.91
CA ARG A 236 3.29 5.59 -16.82
C ARG A 236 4.74 5.76 -16.37
N VAL A 237 5.52 4.67 -16.33
CA VAL A 237 6.91 4.65 -15.87
C VAL A 237 7.78 3.88 -16.85
N ALA A 238 9.05 4.29 -16.99
CA ALA A 238 9.98 3.53 -17.80
C ALA A 238 10.16 2.11 -17.24
N GLY A 239 10.33 1.16 -18.15
CA GLY A 239 10.54 -0.25 -17.83
C GLY A 239 9.27 -1.06 -17.56
N ALA A 240 8.09 -0.45 -17.36
CA ALA A 240 6.88 -1.22 -17.05
C ALA A 240 6.48 -2.21 -18.15
N ASN A 241 6.65 -1.85 -19.42
CA ASN A 241 6.41 -2.77 -20.54
C ASN A 241 7.39 -3.96 -20.52
N PHE A 242 8.66 -3.68 -20.26
CA PHE A 242 9.70 -4.70 -20.15
C PHE A 242 9.45 -5.64 -18.95
N GLY A 243 9.12 -5.08 -17.78
CA GLY A 243 8.79 -5.86 -16.58
C GLY A 243 7.56 -6.76 -16.75
N ALA A 244 6.57 -6.30 -17.53
CA ALA A 244 5.40 -7.10 -17.88
C ALA A 244 5.74 -8.28 -18.81
N LEU A 245 6.48 -8.02 -19.89
CA LEU A 245 6.80 -9.01 -20.93
C LEU A 245 7.72 -10.13 -20.44
N TYR A 246 8.69 -9.82 -19.57
CA TYR A 246 9.73 -10.76 -19.16
C TYR A 246 9.48 -11.40 -17.79
N LYS A 247 8.24 -11.35 -17.28
CA LYS A 247 7.85 -11.97 -16.01
C LYS A 247 8.29 -13.44 -15.94
N GLY A 248 9.06 -13.78 -14.89
CA GLY A 248 9.53 -15.15 -14.65
C GLY A 248 10.72 -15.59 -15.50
N GLN A 249 11.22 -14.75 -16.41
CA GLN A 249 12.37 -15.07 -17.26
C GLN A 249 13.71 -14.68 -16.61
N ARG A 250 14.80 -15.36 -17.02
CA ARG A 250 16.16 -15.20 -16.49
C ARG A 250 16.74 -13.80 -16.67
N ILE A 251 16.24 -13.06 -17.66
CA ILE A 251 16.65 -11.68 -17.97
C ILE A 251 16.39 -10.71 -16.80
N LEU A 252 15.40 -10.98 -15.94
CA LEU A 252 15.11 -10.16 -14.74
C LEU A 252 16.00 -10.51 -13.52
N GLY A 253 17.10 -11.24 -13.72
CA GLY A 253 18.23 -11.34 -12.77
C GLY A 253 18.09 -12.27 -11.55
N ASN A 254 16.99 -13.03 -11.40
CA ASN A 254 16.68 -13.74 -10.14
C ASN A 254 16.48 -15.26 -10.27
N GLN A 255 17.23 -15.93 -11.15
CA GLN A 255 17.40 -17.38 -11.08
C GLN A 255 18.90 -17.74 -11.07
N LYS A 256 19.23 -18.95 -10.59
CA LYS A 256 20.59 -19.51 -10.67
C LYS A 256 21.14 -19.30 -12.09
N VAL A 257 22.15 -18.46 -12.17
CA VAL A 257 22.93 -18.24 -13.39
C VAL A 257 23.79 -19.48 -13.57
N HIS A 258 23.44 -20.32 -14.55
CA HIS A 258 24.35 -21.36 -15.03
C HIS A 258 25.26 -20.69 -16.05
N LEU A 259 26.54 -20.56 -15.70
CA LEU A 259 27.55 -20.01 -16.58
C LEU A 259 27.89 -21.06 -17.66
N PRO A 260 28.15 -20.65 -18.91
CA PRO A 260 28.75 -21.53 -19.91
C PRO A 260 30.05 -22.14 -19.37
N PRO A 261 30.45 -23.34 -19.84
CA PRO A 261 31.73 -23.95 -19.46
C PRO A 261 32.88 -22.94 -19.64
N GLY A 262 33.65 -22.71 -18.58
CA GLY A 262 34.83 -21.82 -18.60
C GLY A 262 34.61 -20.37 -18.11
N HIS A 263 33.40 -19.98 -17.67
CA HIS A 263 33.17 -18.63 -17.13
C HIS A 263 33.03 -18.64 -15.59
N THR A 264 33.63 -17.65 -14.91
CA THR A 264 33.51 -17.40 -13.47
C THR A 264 32.88 -16.03 -13.20
N LYS A 265 32.15 -15.89 -12.07
CA LYS A 265 31.56 -14.61 -11.64
C LYS A 265 32.66 -13.67 -11.15
N HIS A 266 33.20 -12.81 -12.01
CA HIS A 266 33.95 -11.63 -11.58
C HIS A 266 33.07 -10.39 -11.72
N TYR A 267 32.48 -9.96 -10.60
CA TYR A 267 32.02 -8.59 -10.44
C TYR A 267 33.23 -7.76 -9.97
N GLN A 268 33.79 -6.93 -10.84
CA GLN A 268 34.59 -5.78 -10.42
C GLN A 268 33.69 -4.56 -10.47
N GLY A 269 33.24 -4.11 -9.30
CA GLY A 269 32.75 -2.74 -9.15
C GLY A 269 33.94 -1.79 -9.28
N VAL A 270 33.81 -0.80 -10.15
CA VAL A 270 34.71 0.36 -10.19
C VAL A 270 33.84 1.57 -9.81
N TYR A 271 34.40 2.36 -8.90
CA TYR A 271 33.84 3.49 -8.16
C TYR A 271 33.09 4.53 -9.00
#